data_AF-A0A8T0EYQ5-F1
#
_entry.id   AF-A0A8T0EYQ5-F1
#
_cell.length_a   1.000
_cell.length_b   1.000
_cell.length_c   1.000
_cell.angle_alpha   90.00
_cell.angle_beta   90.00
_cell.angle_gamma   90.00
#
_symmetry.space_group_name_H-M   'P 1'
#
loop_
_entity.id
_entity.type
_entity.pdbx_description
1 polymer ?
#
loop_
_entity_poly.entity_id
_entity_poly.type
_entity_poly.pdbx_seq_one_letter_code
_entity_poly.pdbx_strand_id
1 'polypeptide(L)'
;MANLTDMNFPQCRYHHKNNFNSSSGKWNISTDAESRPKSPLETIAADAIPLSPYMMELARLRKEKLKIEEKMLLKRRQALELERLRPPVDKWYEMKDHHFHHEAHRNNVYVKNQNILPLIEDRRRLLHETIAKAKDEFEFE
;
A
#
# COMPACT_ATOMS: atom_id res chain seq x y z
N MET A 1 -2.87 50.57 -38.62
CA MET A 1 -2.98 49.11 -38.84
C MET A 1 -3.11 48.46 -37.47
N ALA A 2 -4.29 47.92 -37.16
CA ALA A 2 -4.66 47.48 -35.82
C ALA A 2 -4.17 46.05 -35.55
N ASN A 3 -3.53 45.84 -34.40
CA ASN A 3 -3.11 44.53 -33.90
C ASN A 3 -4.35 43.73 -33.45
N LEU A 4 -4.56 42.54 -34.02
CA LEU A 4 -5.51 41.56 -33.50
C LEU A 4 -4.82 40.74 -32.40
N THR A 5 -4.89 41.22 -31.17
CA THR A 5 -4.70 40.39 -29.97
C THR A 5 -5.92 40.54 -29.10
N ASP A 6 -7.01 39.87 -29.49
CA ASP A 6 -8.17 39.64 -28.64
C ASP A 6 -8.75 38.27 -29.00
N MET A 7 -8.23 37.23 -28.34
CA MET A 7 -8.89 35.94 -28.22
C MET A 7 -9.04 35.67 -26.72
N ASN A 8 -10.16 36.16 -26.20
CA ASN A 8 -10.59 35.99 -24.82
C ASN A 8 -11.05 34.54 -24.62
N PHE A 9 -10.11 33.66 -24.22
CA PHE A 9 -10.47 32.33 -23.73
C PHE A 9 -11.03 32.45 -22.32
N PRO A 10 -12.20 31.86 -22.01
CA PRO A 10 -12.73 31.87 -20.66
C PRO A 10 -11.79 31.05 -19.75
N GLN A 11 -10.94 31.74 -19.01
CA GLN A 11 -10.17 31.15 -17.92
C GLN A 11 -11.17 30.58 -16.91
N CYS A 12 -11.29 29.25 -16.86
CA CYS A 12 -11.89 28.58 -15.71
C CYS A 12 -10.99 28.87 -14.50
N ARG A 13 -11.29 29.96 -13.78
CA ARG A 13 -10.66 30.31 -12.52
C ARG A 13 -11.13 29.29 -11.49
N TYR A 14 -10.42 28.18 -11.39
CA TYR A 14 -10.56 27.26 -10.26
C TYR A 14 -10.29 28.06 -8.98
N HIS A 15 -11.35 28.43 -8.28
CA HIS A 15 -11.22 28.87 -6.89
C HIS A 15 -10.85 27.64 -6.07
N HIS A 16 -9.56 27.43 -5.88
CA HIS A 16 -9.06 26.53 -4.85
C HIS A 16 -9.52 27.12 -3.51
N LYS A 17 -10.62 26.59 -2.96
CA LYS A 17 -10.98 26.86 -1.57
C LYS A 17 -9.89 26.19 -0.74
N ASN A 18 -8.89 26.98 -0.36
CA ASN A 18 -7.90 26.60 0.62
C ASN A 18 -8.65 26.34 1.94
N ASN A 19 -9.09 25.11 2.15
CA ASN A 19 -9.54 24.65 3.46
C ASN A 19 -8.29 24.40 4.30
N PHE A 20 -7.64 25.48 4.72
CA PHE A 20 -6.68 25.43 5.82
C PHE A 20 -7.45 25.39 7.14
N ASN A 21 -8.16 24.28 7.39
CA ASN A 21 -8.10 23.69 8.71
C ASN A 21 -6.74 22.97 8.84
N SER A 22 -5.67 23.77 8.76
CA SER A 22 -4.40 23.40 9.34
C SER A 22 -4.63 23.42 10.85
N SER A 23 -5.07 22.29 11.39
CA SER A 23 -4.65 21.93 12.73
C SER A 23 -3.14 21.74 12.68
N SER A 24 -2.40 22.85 12.67
CA SER A 24 -1.00 22.86 13.04
C SER A 24 -0.97 22.63 14.55
N GLY A 25 -1.27 21.40 14.95
CA GLY A 25 -0.92 20.90 16.26
C GLY A 25 0.59 20.97 16.35
N LYS A 26 1.09 22.05 16.96
CA LYS A 26 2.46 22.09 17.45
C LYS A 26 2.55 20.96 18.46
N TRP A 27 3.22 19.87 18.10
CA TRP A 27 3.64 18.87 19.06
C TRP A 27 4.71 19.54 19.93
N ASN A 28 4.31 20.04 21.09
CA ASN A 28 5.25 20.42 22.12
C ASN A 28 5.90 19.11 22.59
N ILE A 29 7.07 18.78 22.05
CA ILE A 29 7.96 17.80 22.68
C ILE A 29 8.41 18.46 23.98
N SER A 30 7.85 18.02 25.10
CA SER A 30 8.36 18.36 26.43
C SER A 30 9.79 17.84 26.49
N THR A 31 10.76 18.74 26.56
CA THR A 31 12.15 18.40 26.88
C THR A 31 12.30 18.23 28.39
N ASP A 32 11.44 17.39 28.96
CA ASP A 32 11.56 16.93 30.33
C ASP A 32 12.49 15.73 30.24
N ALA A 33 13.77 15.98 30.50
CA ALA A 33 14.78 14.94 30.58
C ALA A 33 14.44 14.00 31.75
N GLU A 34 13.71 12.91 31.48
CA GLU A 34 13.89 11.59 32.11
C GLU A 34 12.89 10.53 31.56
N SER A 35 12.90 10.24 30.26
CA SER A 35 12.55 8.87 29.83
C SER A 35 13.22 8.53 28.52
N ARG A 36 14.42 7.96 28.63
CA ARG A 36 15.00 7.16 27.55
C ARG A 36 13.92 6.14 27.12
N PRO A 37 13.56 6.03 25.83
CA PRO A 37 12.71 4.92 25.40
C PRO A 37 13.47 3.65 25.75
N LYS A 38 12.97 2.92 26.76
CA LYS A 38 13.57 1.66 27.21
C LYS A 38 13.73 0.77 25.99
N SER A 39 14.92 0.23 25.80
CA SER A 39 15.14 -0.71 24.69
C SER A 39 14.16 -1.88 24.83
N PRO A 40 13.73 -2.55 23.75
CA PRO A 40 12.79 -3.67 23.85
C PRO A 40 13.24 -4.77 24.82
N LEU A 41 14.56 -4.91 25.01
CA LEU A 41 15.18 -5.82 25.98
C LEU A 41 15.03 -5.34 27.44
N GLU A 42 15.12 -4.03 27.70
CA GLU A 42 14.98 -3.45 29.04
C GLU A 42 13.53 -3.46 29.55
N THR A 43 12.54 -3.41 28.65
CA THR A 43 11.11 -3.49 29.03
C THR A 43 10.69 -4.90 29.47
N ILE A 44 11.29 -5.95 28.90
CA ILE A 44 10.94 -7.34 29.24
C ILE A 44 11.44 -7.72 30.65
N ALA A 45 12.54 -7.13 31.09
CA ALA A 45 13.15 -7.44 32.38
C ALA A 45 12.50 -6.72 33.58
N ALA A 46 11.82 -5.59 33.36
CA ALA A 46 11.26 -4.77 34.44
C ALA A 46 9.82 -5.14 34.84
N ASP A 47 9.04 -5.76 33.95
CA ASP A 47 7.63 -6.13 34.17
C ASP A 47 7.40 -7.64 34.05
N ALA A 48 8.25 -8.45 34.71
CA ALA A 48 7.97 -9.86 34.95
C ALA A 48 6.86 -10.02 36.00
N ILE A 49 5.70 -9.42 35.74
CA ILE A 49 4.47 -9.73 36.48
C ILE A 49 4.18 -11.21 36.20
N PRO A 50 4.04 -12.07 37.22
CA PRO A 50 3.54 -13.42 36.99
C PRO A 50 2.19 -13.27 36.30
N LEU A 51 2.14 -13.59 35.01
CA LEU A 51 0.94 -13.44 34.21
C LEU A 51 -0.11 -14.33 34.86
N SER A 52 -1.15 -13.72 35.45
CA SER A 52 -2.36 -14.43 35.84
C SER A 52 -2.78 -15.35 34.68
N PRO A 53 -3.35 -16.55 34.92
CA PRO A 53 -3.80 -17.43 33.85
C PRO A 53 -4.63 -16.70 32.78
N TYR A 54 -5.43 -15.71 33.21
CA TYR A 54 -6.16 -14.82 32.32
C TYR A 54 -5.25 -14.00 31.38
N MET A 55 -4.18 -13.41 31.90
CA MET A 55 -3.22 -12.61 31.11
C MET A 55 -2.42 -13.48 30.13
N MET A 56 -2.11 -14.72 30.49
CA MET A 56 -1.50 -15.69 29.58
C MET A 56 -2.42 -16.03 28.42
N GLU A 57 -3.68 -16.35 28.71
CA GLU A 57 -4.69 -16.62 27.66
C GLU A 57 -4.93 -15.40 26.78
N LEU A 58 -5.02 -14.20 27.36
CA LEU A 58 -5.15 -12.96 26.60
C LEU A 58 -3.95 -12.72 25.68
N ALA A 59 -2.73 -12.99 26.13
CA ALA A 59 -1.53 -12.89 25.31
C ALA A 59 -1.53 -13.91 24.16
N ARG A 60 -1.95 -15.16 24.43
CA ARG A 60 -2.11 -16.21 23.42
C ARG A 60 -3.11 -15.79 22.34
N LEU A 61 -4.30 -15.34 22.75
CA LEU A 61 -5.35 -14.88 21.84
C LEU A 61 -4.92 -13.66 21.01
N ARG A 62 -4.22 -12.69 21.62
CA ARG A 62 -3.67 -11.54 20.89
C ARG A 62 -2.64 -11.98 19.84
N LYS A 63 -1.77 -12.92 20.18
CA LYS A 63 -0.80 -13.50 19.23
C LYS A 63 -1.50 -14.20 18.07
N GLU A 64 -2.54 -14.98 18.34
CA GLU A 64 -3.34 -15.65 17.30
C GLU A 64 -4.05 -14.65 16.39
N LYS A 65 -4.66 -13.61 16.97
CA LYS A 65 -5.24 -12.51 16.19
C LYS A 65 -4.20 -11.85 15.27
N LEU A 66 -3.02 -11.53 15.78
CA LEU A 66 -1.94 -10.91 15.00
C LEU A 66 -1.50 -11.81 13.84
N LYS A 67 -1.39 -13.14 14.05
CA LYS A 67 -1.08 -14.09 12.97
C LYS A 67 -2.12 -14.06 11.85
N ILE A 68 -3.41 -13.93 12.20
CA ILE A 68 -4.49 -13.84 11.22
C ILE A 68 -4.41 -12.52 10.45
N GLU A 69 -4.23 -11.40 11.16
CA GLU A 69 -4.08 -10.07 10.55
C GLU A 69 -2.89 -10.00 9.60
N GLU A 70 -1.74 -10.54 10.01
CA GLU A 70 -0.55 -10.67 9.17
C GLU A 70 -0.86 -11.46 7.89
N LYS A 71 -1.47 -12.64 8.01
CA LYS A 71 -1.87 -13.46 6.86
C LYS A 71 -2.78 -12.69 5.90
N MET A 72 -3.75 -11.93 6.42
CA MET A 72 -4.63 -11.10 5.59
C MET A 72 -3.89 -9.98 4.86
N LEU A 73 -3.00 -9.28 5.57
CA LEU A 73 -2.18 -8.21 4.99
C LEU A 73 -1.23 -8.74 3.92
N LEU A 74 -0.61 -9.90 4.14
CA LEU A 74 0.26 -10.55 3.17
C LEU A 74 -0.51 -10.93 1.90
N LYS A 75 -1.69 -11.56 2.02
CA LYS A 75 -2.55 -11.88 0.87
C LYS A 75 -2.95 -10.64 0.10
N ARG A 76 -3.33 -9.56 0.78
CA ARG A 76 -3.66 -8.27 0.14
C ARG A 76 -2.46 -7.69 -0.60
N ARG A 77 -1.27 -7.69 0.03
CA ARG A 77 -0.04 -7.18 -0.59
C ARG A 77 0.33 -7.98 -1.84
N GLN A 78 0.21 -9.30 -1.80
CA GLN A 78 0.44 -10.18 -2.94
C GLN A 78 -0.51 -9.86 -4.11
N ALA A 79 -1.80 -9.69 -3.84
CA ALA A 79 -2.78 -9.34 -4.86
C ALA A 79 -2.49 -7.97 -5.51
N LEU A 80 -2.12 -6.97 -4.71
CA LEU A 80 -1.74 -5.65 -5.22
C LEU A 80 -0.47 -5.71 -6.08
N GLU A 81 0.52 -6.50 -5.66
CA GLU A 81 1.76 -6.66 -6.41
C GLU A 81 1.52 -7.39 -7.73
N LEU A 82 0.66 -8.41 -7.76
CA LEU A 82 0.26 -9.06 -9.00
C LEU A 82 -0.47 -8.10 -9.94
N GLU A 83 -1.38 -7.27 -9.43
CA GLU A 83 -2.07 -6.26 -10.24
C GLU A 83 -1.09 -5.19 -10.77
N ARG A 84 -0.08 -4.83 -9.98
CA ARG A 84 0.97 -3.88 -10.39
C ARG A 84 1.82 -4.44 -11.54
N LEU A 85 2.13 -5.73 -11.50
CA LEU A 85 2.95 -6.42 -12.51
C LEU A 85 2.12 -6.99 -13.67
N ARG A 86 0.79 -6.83 -13.63
CA ARG A 86 -0.13 -7.38 -14.62
C ARG A 86 0.13 -6.74 -15.99
N PRO A 87 0.24 -7.52 -17.08
CA PRO A 87 0.27 -6.95 -18.43
C PRO A 87 -1.07 -6.26 -18.77
N PRO A 88 -1.13 -5.42 -19.82
CA PRO A 88 -2.39 -4.93 -20.38
C PRO A 88 -3.34 -6.09 -20.71
N VAL A 89 -4.65 -5.86 -20.61
CA VAL A 89 -5.65 -6.90 -20.99
C VAL A 89 -5.61 -7.13 -22.50
N ASP A 90 -5.81 -8.37 -22.92
CA ASP A 90 -5.97 -8.70 -24.34
C ASP A 90 -7.15 -7.95 -24.93
N LYS A 91 -6.96 -7.38 -26.13
CA LYS A 91 -7.98 -6.59 -26.83
C LYS A 91 -8.57 -5.44 -26.00
N TRP A 92 -7.77 -4.84 -25.11
CA TRP A 92 -8.20 -3.68 -24.32
C TRP A 92 -8.76 -2.52 -25.17
N TYR A 93 -8.33 -2.41 -26.43
CA TYR A 93 -8.80 -1.40 -27.39
C TYR A 93 -10.24 -1.62 -27.87
N GLU A 94 -10.82 -2.80 -27.63
CA GLU A 94 -12.23 -3.11 -27.94
C GLU A 94 -13.16 -2.79 -26.76
N MET A 95 -12.59 -2.50 -25.58
CA MET A 95 -13.37 -2.19 -24.38
C MET A 95 -14.11 -0.86 -24.54
N LYS A 96 -15.42 -0.88 -24.28
CA LYS A 96 -16.28 0.31 -24.29
C LYS A 96 -16.52 0.91 -22.90
N ASP A 97 -15.93 0.30 -21.88
CA ASP A 97 -16.10 0.71 -20.49
C ASP A 97 -15.08 1.79 -20.10
N HIS A 98 -15.32 2.43 -18.94
CA HIS A 98 -14.40 3.40 -18.35
C HIS A 98 -12.98 2.85 -18.10
N HIS A 99 -12.83 1.52 -18.04
CA HIS A 99 -11.54 0.83 -17.94
C HIS A 99 -10.63 1.05 -19.15
N PHE A 100 -11.18 1.42 -20.32
CA PHE A 100 -10.41 1.67 -21.54
C PHE A 100 -9.23 2.63 -21.30
N HIS A 101 -9.46 3.75 -20.62
CA HIS A 101 -8.41 4.76 -20.39
C HIS A 101 -7.30 4.23 -19.48
N HIS A 102 -7.64 3.42 -18.49
CA HIS A 102 -6.67 2.79 -17.60
C HIS A 102 -5.81 1.77 -18.36
N GLU A 103 -6.42 0.94 -19.20
CA GLU A 103 -5.71 -0.03 -20.02
C GLU A 103 -4.86 0.62 -21.11
N ALA A 104 -5.35 1.69 -21.74
CA ALA A 104 -4.57 2.49 -22.68
C ALA A 104 -3.31 3.07 -22.04
N HIS A 105 -3.45 3.65 -20.84
CA HIS A 105 -2.32 4.17 -20.08
C HIS A 105 -1.34 3.05 -19.71
N ARG A 106 -1.84 1.90 -19.22
CA ARG A 106 -1.00 0.74 -18.90
C ARG A 106 -0.24 0.25 -20.12
N ASN A 107 -0.88 0.14 -21.27
CA ASN A 107 -0.23 -0.25 -22.53
C ASN A 107 0.89 0.73 -22.91
N ASN A 108 0.66 2.04 -22.78
CA ASN A 108 1.70 3.03 -23.05
C ASN A 108 2.92 2.87 -22.13
N VAL A 109 2.71 2.57 -20.85
CA VAL A 109 3.79 2.28 -19.90
C VAL A 109 4.48 0.95 -20.26
N TYR A 110 3.71 -0.06 -20.64
CA TYR A 110 4.22 -1.39 -21.01
C TYR A 110 5.13 -1.33 -22.23
N VAL A 111 4.71 -0.66 -23.30
CA VAL A 111 5.50 -0.49 -24.54
C VAL A 111 6.77 0.33 -24.29
N LYS A 112 6.71 1.37 -23.46
CA LYS A 112 7.91 2.16 -23.09
C LYS A 112 8.95 1.36 -22.32
N ASN A 113 8.52 0.33 -21.59
CA ASN A 113 9.34 -0.45 -20.69
C ASN A 113 9.69 -1.85 -21.24
N GLN A 114 9.69 -2.03 -22.56
CA GLN A 114 9.93 -3.33 -23.21
C GLN A 114 11.19 -4.07 -22.71
N ASN A 115 12.26 -3.32 -22.44
CA ASN A 115 13.55 -3.89 -21.99
C ASN A 115 13.47 -4.57 -20.62
N ILE A 116 12.56 -4.15 -19.74
CA ILE A 116 12.41 -4.68 -18.38
C ILE A 116 11.27 -5.70 -18.26
N LEU A 117 10.51 -5.95 -19.34
CA LEU A 117 9.40 -6.90 -19.32
C LEU A 117 9.80 -8.32 -18.93
N PRO A 118 10.95 -8.89 -19.39
CA PRO A 118 11.36 -10.22 -18.95
C PRO A 118 11.53 -10.31 -17.43
N LEU A 119 12.12 -9.29 -16.82
CA LEU A 119 12.29 -9.21 -15.37
C LEU A 119 10.95 -9.10 -14.62
N ILE A 120 10.01 -8.31 -15.16
CA ILE A 120 8.66 -8.17 -14.61
C ILE A 120 7.92 -9.51 -14.67
N GLU A 121 8.03 -10.22 -15.78
CA GLU A 121 7.40 -11.53 -15.97
C GLU A 121 8.00 -12.60 -15.05
N ASP A 122 9.33 -12.63 -14.92
CA ASP A 122 10.02 -13.50 -13.97
C ASP A 122 9.57 -13.23 -12.54
N ARG A 123 9.46 -11.95 -12.15
CA ARG A 123 8.97 -11.57 -10.82
C ARG A 123 7.52 -12.02 -10.61
N ARG A 124 6.66 -11.85 -11.61
CA ARG A 124 5.26 -12.28 -11.57
C ARG A 124 5.15 -13.80 -11.40
N ARG A 125 5.94 -14.57 -12.16
CA ARG A 125 6.01 -16.04 -12.04
C ARG A 125 6.40 -16.47 -10.63
N LEU A 126 7.47 -15.90 -10.07
CA LEU A 126 7.91 -16.21 -8.71
C LEU A 126 6.82 -15.90 -7.68
N LEU A 127 6.08 -14.80 -7.84
CA LEU A 127 4.96 -14.48 -6.95
C LEU A 127 3.85 -15.53 -7.04
N HIS A 128 3.46 -15.95 -8.24
CA HIS A 128 2.49 -17.04 -8.41
C HIS A 128 2.95 -18.34 -7.74
N GLU A 129 4.21 -18.72 -7.89
CA GLU A 129 4.78 -19.90 -7.23
C GLU A 129 4.74 -19.77 -5.70
N THR A 130 5.09 -18.61 -5.14
CA THR A 130 5.02 -18.40 -3.68
C THR A 130 3.60 -18.47 -3.16
N ILE A 131 2.62 -17.97 -3.92
CA ILE A 131 1.20 -18.04 -3.56
C ILE A 131 0.70 -19.48 -3.65
N ALA A 132 1.14 -20.25 -4.65
CA ALA A 132 0.78 -21.66 -4.80
C ALA A 132 1.33 -22.49 -3.62
N LYS A 133 2.62 -22.36 -3.32
CA LYS A 133 3.24 -23.05 -2.16
C LYS A 133 2.54 -22.72 -0.85
N ALA A 134 2.23 -21.44 -0.63
CA ALA A 134 1.53 -21.00 0.59
C ALA A 134 0.06 -21.48 0.66
N LYS A 135 -0.56 -21.87 -0.46
CA LYS A 135 -1.87 -22.53 -0.47
C LYS A 135 -1.74 -24.01 -0.12
N ASP A 136 -0.76 -24.70 -0.69
CA ASP A 136 -0.53 -26.13 -0.44
C ASP A 136 -0.20 -26.40 1.04
N GLU A 137 0.61 -25.54 1.66
CA GLU A 137 0.92 -25.62 3.10
C GLU A 137 -0.31 -25.45 4.01
N PHE A 138 -1.42 -24.92 3.49
CA PHE A 138 -2.63 -24.62 4.26
C PHE A 138 -3.75 -25.66 4.09
N GLU A 139 -3.67 -26.54 3.08
CA GLU A 139 -4.65 -27.62 2.90
C GLU A 139 -4.31 -28.89 3.70
N PHE A 140 -3.14 -28.93 4.36
CA PHE A 140 -2.67 -30.05 5.18
C PHE A 140 -2.73 -29.81 6.71
N GLU A 141 -3.30 -28.68 7.17
CA GLU A 141 -3.63 -28.40 8.58
C GLU A 141 -5.16 -28.37 8.80
#